data_AF-A0A0A1D2B8-F1
#
_entry.id   AF-A0A0A1D2B8-F1
#
_cell.length_a   1.000
_cell.length_b   1.000
_cell.length_c   1.000
_cell.angle_alpha   90.00
_cell.angle_beta   90.00
_cell.angle_gamma   90.00
#
_symmetry.space_group_name_H-M   'P 1'
#
loop_
_entity.id
_entity.type
_entity.pdbx_description
1 polymer ?
#
loop_
_entity_poly.entity_id
_entity_poly.type
_entity_poly.pdbx_seq_one_letter_code
_entity_poly.pdbx_strand_id
1 'polypeptide(L)'
;MTPNNSLPNDELTESAQADAIRLAEWAESDFSMAPESVITHSPSPGAGQSLLEAALGSSAAVKRAVGKPSLSKSGTSPSRSIRLPKELDAQLVALSARENRKPSDVVRAALVEYLAKVSH
;
A
#
# COMPACT_ATOMS: atom_id res chain seq x y z
N MET A 1 5.92 15.47 -32.84
CA MET A 1 6.75 16.10 -31.79
C MET A 1 5.90 16.21 -30.54
N THR A 2 5.97 15.24 -29.64
CA THR A 2 5.19 15.20 -28.39
C THR A 2 6.15 15.29 -27.21
N PRO A 3 5.88 16.17 -26.22
CA PRO A 3 6.88 16.53 -25.22
C PRO A 3 7.11 15.41 -24.19
N ASN A 4 8.36 15.32 -23.79
CA ASN A 4 8.91 14.54 -22.70
C ASN A 4 8.36 15.06 -21.36
N ASN A 5 7.67 14.23 -20.58
CA ASN A 5 7.22 14.61 -19.23
C ASN A 5 7.85 13.66 -18.21
N SER A 6 9.07 14.00 -17.79
CA SER A 6 9.71 13.44 -16.61
C SER A 6 8.88 13.81 -15.38
N LEU A 7 8.26 12.81 -14.73
CA LEU A 7 7.61 13.00 -13.44
C LEU A 7 8.66 12.90 -12.33
N PRO A 8 8.61 13.76 -11.30
CA PRO A 8 9.57 13.77 -10.20
C PRO A 8 9.33 12.59 -9.24
N ASN A 9 10.42 12.06 -8.67
CA ASN A 9 10.40 11.04 -7.64
C ASN A 9 9.58 11.50 -6.43
N ASP A 10 8.65 10.64 -6.00
CA ASP A 10 7.76 10.82 -4.84
C ASP A 10 8.55 10.57 -3.55
N GLU A 11 9.44 11.51 -3.20
CA GLU A 11 10.03 11.57 -1.87
C GLU A 11 8.95 12.09 -0.91
N LEU A 12 8.54 11.26 0.05
CA LEU A 12 7.77 11.73 1.20
C LEU A 12 8.51 12.93 1.78
N THR A 13 7.87 14.10 1.75
CA THR A 13 8.49 15.32 2.28
C THR A 13 9.00 15.06 3.69
N GLU A 14 10.17 15.61 4.05
CA GLU A 14 10.77 15.45 5.39
C GLU A 14 9.77 15.75 6.52
N SER A 15 8.84 16.69 6.28
CA SER A 15 7.74 17.00 7.20
C SER A 15 6.79 15.84 7.47
N ALA A 16 6.42 15.05 6.46
CA ALA A 16 5.54 13.91 6.60
C ALA A 16 6.22 12.74 7.34
N GLN A 17 7.53 12.58 7.15
CA GLN A 17 8.32 11.59 7.88
C GLN A 17 8.48 11.98 9.36
N ALA A 18 8.76 13.25 9.64
CA ALA A 18 8.84 13.77 11.01
C ALA A 18 7.50 13.63 11.75
N ASP A 19 6.38 13.92 11.09
CA ASP A 19 5.04 13.72 11.66
C ASP A 19 4.75 12.24 11.93
N ALA A 20 5.14 11.34 11.02
CA ALA A 20 4.97 9.91 11.23
C ALA A 20 5.79 9.39 12.43
N ILE A 21 7.03 9.86 12.59
CA ILE A 21 7.88 9.50 13.74
C ILE A 21 7.26 10.02 15.04
N ARG A 22 6.86 11.30 15.08
CA ARG A 22 6.21 11.90 16.26
C ARG A 22 4.93 11.15 16.67
N LEU A 23 4.12 10.75 15.69
CA LEU A 23 2.90 9.98 15.95
C LEU A 23 3.19 8.55 16.42
N ALA A 24 4.25 7.93 15.90
CA ALA A 24 4.71 6.62 16.36
C ALA A 24 5.22 6.69 17.80
N GLU A 25 6.06 7.68 18.12
CA GLU A 25 6.54 7.90 19.49
C GLU A 25 5.38 8.10 20.48
N TRP A 26 4.37 8.91 20.12
CA TRP A 26 3.16 9.10 20.93
C TRP A 26 2.39 7.79 21.17
N ALA A 27 2.29 6.92 20.16
CA ALA A 27 1.56 5.65 20.28
C ALA A 27 2.28 4.67 21.23
N GLU A 28 3.61 4.74 21.31
CA GLU A 28 4.43 3.90 22.18
C GLU A 28 4.59 4.47 23.62
N SER A 29 4.39 5.78 23.81
CA SER A 29 4.72 6.49 25.06
C SER A 29 3.53 6.69 26.02
N ASP A 30 2.92 5.61 26.51
CA ASP A 30 1.81 5.63 27.47
C ASP A 30 0.47 6.16 26.91
N PHE A 31 -0.17 5.35 26.07
CA PHE A 31 -1.60 5.49 25.83
C PHE A 31 -2.39 5.21 27.13
N SER A 32 -2.84 6.28 27.79
CA SER A 32 -3.72 6.21 28.95
C SER A 32 -5.15 6.56 28.54
N MET A 33 -6.10 5.66 28.82
CA MET A 33 -7.52 5.95 28.63
C MET A 33 -8.03 6.80 29.80
N ALA A 34 -8.91 7.76 29.52
CA ALA A 34 -9.56 8.54 30.56
C ALA A 34 -10.35 7.60 31.51
N PRO A 35 -10.36 7.85 32.83
CA PRO A 35 -10.96 6.95 33.82
C PRO A 35 -12.47 6.73 33.64
N GLU A 36 -13.16 7.64 32.95
CA GLU A 36 -14.57 7.55 32.58
C GLU A 36 -14.85 6.79 31.28
N SER A 37 -13.81 6.30 30.61
CA SER A 37 -13.97 5.58 29.35
C SER A 37 -14.67 4.23 29.55
N VAL A 38 -15.67 3.96 28.71
CA VAL A 38 -16.39 2.68 28.72
C VAL A 38 -15.89 1.84 27.55
N ILE A 39 -15.20 0.73 27.86
CA ILE A 39 -14.77 -0.25 26.86
C ILE A 39 -15.90 -1.26 26.66
N THR A 40 -16.61 -1.16 25.54
CA THR A 40 -17.63 -2.13 25.16
C THR A 40 -17.07 -3.09 24.10
N HIS A 41 -17.09 -4.39 24.38
CA HIS A 41 -16.77 -5.41 23.38
C HIS A 41 -18.05 -5.88 22.66
N SER A 42 -17.97 -6.03 21.33
CA SER A 42 -19.04 -6.62 20.53
C SER A 42 -18.46 -7.71 19.62
N PRO A 43 -19.09 -8.90 19.56
CA PRO A 43 -18.65 -9.98 18.71
C PRO A 43 -19.04 -9.76 17.23
N SER A 44 -19.84 -8.74 16.93
CA SER A 44 -20.31 -8.46 15.57
C SER A 44 -19.27 -7.68 14.77
N PRO A 45 -18.87 -8.16 13.57
CA PRO A 45 -18.02 -7.40 12.67
C PRO A 45 -18.63 -6.02 12.36
N GLY A 46 -17.84 -4.96 12.52
CA GLY A 46 -18.26 -3.59 12.18
C GLY A 46 -18.99 -2.83 13.30
N ALA A 47 -19.22 -3.42 14.47
CA ALA A 47 -19.89 -2.73 15.59
C ALA A 47 -19.22 -1.42 16.01
N GLY A 48 -17.87 -1.39 16.02
CA GLY A 48 -17.12 -0.16 16.29
C GLY A 48 -17.31 0.91 15.22
N GLN A 49 -17.42 0.51 13.95
CA GLN A 49 -17.70 1.45 12.87
C GLN A 49 -19.11 2.04 13.01
N SER A 50 -20.12 1.21 13.30
CA SER A 50 -21.49 1.69 13.52
C SER A 50 -21.58 2.68 14.70
N LEU A 51 -20.80 2.47 15.76
CA LEU A 51 -20.73 3.39 16.91
C LEU A 51 -20.12 4.73 16.49
N LEU A 52 -19.04 4.72 15.71
CA LEU A 52 -18.45 5.92 15.14
C LEU A 52 -19.42 6.64 14.20
N GLU A 53 -20.17 5.90 13.38
CA GLU A 53 -21.17 6.47 12.47
C GLU A 53 -22.32 7.13 13.22
N ALA A 54 -22.78 6.54 14.34
CA ALA A 54 -23.77 7.14 15.21
C ALA A 54 -23.25 8.41 15.91
N ALA A 55 -21.99 8.41 16.37
CA ALA A 55 -21.40 9.55 17.06
C ALA A 55 -21.04 10.72 16.12
N LEU A 56 -20.55 10.43 14.90
CA LEU A 56 -20.15 11.45 13.91
C LEU A 56 -21.27 11.77 12.90
N GLY A 57 -22.42 11.08 12.99
CA GLY A 57 -23.62 11.34 12.20
C GLY A 57 -23.60 10.84 10.75
N SER A 58 -22.48 10.32 10.24
CA SER A 58 -22.43 9.67 8.91
C SER A 58 -21.14 8.86 8.68
N SER A 59 -21.23 7.86 7.81
CA SER A 59 -20.06 7.09 7.32
C SER A 59 -19.00 7.97 6.63
N ALA A 60 -19.42 9.05 5.95
CA ALA A 60 -18.49 9.99 5.33
C ALA A 60 -17.72 10.83 6.36
N ALA A 61 -18.37 11.23 7.46
CA ALA A 61 -17.72 11.94 8.55
C ALA A 61 -16.70 11.04 9.27
N VAL A 62 -17.04 9.76 9.49
CA VAL A 62 -16.10 8.75 10.01
C VAL A 62 -14.90 8.60 9.08
N LYS A 63 -15.11 8.39 7.78
CA LYS A 63 -13.99 8.29 6.81
C LYS A 63 -13.12 9.55 6.75
N ARG A 64 -13.68 10.74 6.99
CA ARG A 64 -12.88 11.97 7.06
C ARG A 64 -12.08 12.08 8.35
N ALA A 65 -12.64 11.66 9.48
CA ALA A 65 -12.03 11.80 10.81
C ALA A 65 -11.02 10.69 11.12
N VAL A 66 -11.28 9.44 10.70
CA VAL A 66 -10.44 8.26 11.00
C VAL A 66 -9.88 7.58 9.76
N GLY A 67 -10.28 8.00 8.56
CA GLY A 67 -9.80 7.40 7.33
C GLY A 67 -8.34 7.75 7.07
N LYS A 68 -7.51 6.72 6.98
CA LYS A 68 -6.17 6.80 6.41
C LYS A 68 -6.27 7.41 5.00
N PRO A 69 -5.45 8.41 4.64
CA PRO A 69 -5.31 8.83 3.25
C PRO A 69 -5.09 7.59 2.38
N SER A 70 -5.90 7.40 1.34
CA SER A 70 -5.71 6.26 0.45
C SER A 70 -4.35 6.42 -0.24
N LEU A 71 -3.35 5.67 0.23
CA LEU A 71 -2.04 5.54 -0.42
C LEU A 71 -2.12 4.74 -1.73
N SER A 72 -3.29 4.24 -2.09
CA SER A 72 -3.52 3.57 -3.37
C SER A 72 -4.13 4.54 -4.38
N LYS A 73 -3.36 5.55 -4.79
CA LYS A 73 -3.36 5.84 -6.23
C LYS A 73 -2.57 4.73 -6.89
N SER A 74 -3.19 3.56 -7.02
CA SER A 74 -2.77 2.57 -8.00
C SER A 74 -3.05 3.18 -9.36
N GLY A 75 -2.19 4.09 -9.82
CA GLY A 75 -2.12 4.38 -11.25
C GLY A 75 -1.94 3.03 -11.93
N THR A 76 -2.86 2.66 -12.82
CA THR A 76 -2.76 1.41 -13.54
C THR A 76 -1.42 1.39 -14.25
N SER A 77 -0.45 0.65 -13.73
CA SER A 77 0.84 0.47 -14.38
C SER A 77 0.56 -0.05 -15.80
N PRO A 78 1.17 0.53 -16.84
CA PRO A 78 0.96 0.08 -18.21
C PRO A 78 1.21 -1.42 -18.32
N SER A 79 0.17 -2.17 -18.67
CA SER A 79 0.28 -3.61 -18.87
C SER A 79 0.81 -3.89 -20.27
N ARG A 80 1.81 -4.77 -20.36
CA ARG A 80 2.38 -5.24 -21.64
C ARG A 80 2.23 -6.75 -21.71
N SER A 81 1.59 -7.24 -22.76
CA SER A 81 1.55 -8.68 -23.07
C SER A 81 2.79 -9.04 -23.87
N ILE A 82 3.56 -10.01 -23.37
CA ILE A 82 4.72 -10.56 -24.06
C ILE A 82 4.42 -11.99 -24.50
N ARG A 83 4.88 -12.36 -25.70
CA ARG A 83 4.82 -13.74 -26.18
C ARG A 83 6.08 -14.46 -25.75
N LEU A 84 5.93 -15.53 -24.98
CA LEU A 84 7.03 -16.39 -24.56
C LEU A 84 6.96 -17.71 -25.33
N PRO A 85 8.10 -18.29 -25.74
CA PRO A 85 8.16 -19.69 -26.15
C PRO A 85 7.63 -20.59 -25.02
N LYS A 86 6.94 -21.68 -25.37
CA LYS A 86 6.30 -22.59 -24.39
C LYS A 86 7.26 -23.07 -23.30
N GLU A 87 8.49 -23.38 -23.71
CA GLU A 87 9.53 -23.85 -22.79
C GLU A 87 9.91 -22.79 -21.74
N LEU A 88 9.99 -21.53 -22.16
CA LEU A 88 10.35 -20.42 -21.27
C LEU A 88 9.20 -20.08 -20.30
N ASP A 89 7.95 -20.19 -20.77
CA ASP A 89 6.77 -20.03 -19.91
C ASP A 89 6.70 -21.13 -18.83
N ALA A 90 6.99 -22.38 -19.19
CA ALA A 90 7.05 -23.49 -18.23
C ALA A 90 8.12 -23.25 -17.14
N GLN A 91 9.30 -22.76 -17.53
CA GLN A 91 10.36 -22.40 -16.58
C GLN A 91 9.95 -21.25 -15.65
N LEU A 92 9.26 -20.23 -16.18
CA LEU A 92 8.74 -19.12 -15.40
C LEU A 92 7.71 -19.59 -14.36
N VAL A 93 6.78 -20.46 -14.75
CA VAL A 93 5.77 -21.02 -13.85
C VAL A 93 6.42 -21.88 -12.76
N ALA A 94 7.39 -22.73 -13.12
CA ALA A 94 8.12 -23.56 -12.16
C ALA A 94 8.89 -22.71 -11.13
N LEU A 95 9.57 -21.65 -11.58
CA LEU A 95 10.27 -20.72 -10.71
C LEU A 95 9.31 -19.97 -9.77
N SER A 96 8.20 -19.49 -10.32
CA SER A 96 7.15 -18.80 -9.56
C SER A 96 6.56 -19.67 -8.46
N ALA A 97 6.29 -20.94 -8.77
CA ALA A 97 5.80 -21.92 -7.80
C ALA A 97 6.83 -22.21 -6.70
N ARG A 98 8.11 -22.37 -7.06
CA ARG A 98 9.19 -22.60 -6.09
C ARG A 98 9.39 -21.44 -5.12
N GLU A 99 9.28 -20.21 -5.61
CA GLU A 99 9.47 -19.00 -4.80
C GLU A 99 8.18 -18.50 -4.12
N ASN A 100 7.04 -19.15 -4.38
CA ASN A 100 5.71 -18.70 -3.95
C ASN A 100 5.43 -17.23 -4.34
N ARG A 101 5.80 -16.87 -5.58
CA ARG A 101 5.66 -15.53 -6.15
C ARG A 101 4.80 -15.56 -7.40
N LYS A 102 4.23 -14.42 -7.79
CA LYS A 102 3.49 -14.31 -9.05
C LYS A 102 4.47 -14.27 -10.23
N PRO A 103 4.15 -14.91 -11.37
CA PRO A 103 4.97 -14.86 -12.58
C PRO A 103 5.34 -13.44 -13.03
N SER A 104 4.39 -12.50 -12.91
CA SER A 104 4.61 -11.10 -13.22
C SER A 104 5.66 -10.42 -12.35
N ASP A 105 5.82 -10.84 -11.09
CA ASP A 105 6.81 -10.26 -10.18
C ASP A 105 8.20 -10.80 -10.49
N VAL A 106 8.29 -12.07 -10.87
CA VAL A 106 9.53 -12.70 -11.36
C VAL A 106 10.00 -12.03 -12.66
N VAL A 107 9.10 -11.83 -13.62
CA VAL A 107 9.41 -11.12 -14.88
C VAL A 107 9.85 -9.68 -14.63
N ARG A 108 9.18 -8.96 -13.72
CA ARG A 108 9.57 -7.60 -13.36
C ARG A 108 10.97 -7.55 -12.76
N ALA A 109 11.29 -8.46 -11.83
CA ALA A 109 12.60 -8.52 -11.20
C ALA A 109 13.71 -8.82 -12.22
N ALA A 110 13.50 -9.81 -13.09
CA ALA A 110 14.45 -10.16 -14.15
C ALA A 110 14.70 -8.99 -15.11
N LEU A 111 13.66 -8.24 -15.47
CA LEU A 111 13.79 -7.07 -16.35
C LEU A 111 14.59 -5.94 -15.68
N VAL A 112 14.36 -5.68 -14.40
CA VAL A 112 15.13 -4.68 -13.63
C VAL A 112 16.62 -5.06 -13.61
N GLU A 113 16.91 -6.32 -13.30
CA GLU A 113 18.29 -6.82 -13.25
C GLU A 113 18.98 -6.73 -14.63
N TYR A 114 18.27 -7.11 -15.70
CA TYR A 114 18.80 -7.02 -17.05
C TYR A 114 19.10 -5.58 -17.47
N LEU A 115 18.17 -4.65 -17.22
CA LEU A 115 18.38 -3.23 -17.55
C LEU A 115 19.52 -2.62 -16.75
N ALA A 116 19.68 -2.98 -15.47
CA ALA A 116 20.81 -2.53 -14.65
C ALA A 116 22.15 -3.02 -15.21
N LYS A 117 22.20 -4.27 -15.71
CA LYS A 117 23.41 -4.85 -16.33
C LYS A 117 23.79 -4.20 -17.67
N VAL A 118 22.80 -3.78 -18.46
CA VAL A 118 23.02 -3.24 -19.82
C VAL A 118 23.22 -1.72 -19.82
N SER A 119 22.78 -1.02 -18.76
CA SER A 119 22.93 0.44 -18.63
C SER A 119 24.28 0.86 -18.01
N HIS A 120 25.19 -0.10 -17.80
CA HIS A 120 26.56 0.08 -17.32
C HIS A 120 27.55 -0.23 -18.44
#